data_AF-A0AAU0HGS2-F1
#
_entry.id   AF-A0AAU0HGS2-F1
#
_cell.length_a   1.000
_cell.length_b   1.000
_cell.length_c   1.000
_cell.angle_alpha   90.00
_cell.angle_beta   90.00
_cell.angle_gamma   90.00
#
_symmetry.space_group_name_H-M   'P 1'
#
loop_
_entity.id
_entity.type
_entity.pdbx_description
1 polymer ?
#
loop_
_entity_poly.entity_id
_entity_poly.type
_entity_poly.pdbx_seq_one_letter_code
_entity_poly.pdbx_strand_id
1 'polypeptide(L)' 'MGVYIRMAIYFACAWLSGQGVAVHDPVAGTITFQVESIAAALTGFVGYALTFIASRIFKARGGST' A
#
# COMPACT_ATOMS: atom_id res chain seq x y z
N MET A 1 17.22 12.63 0.79
CA MET A 1 17.23 11.18 1.11
C MET A 1 16.04 10.76 1.99
N GLY A 2 15.60 11.55 2.98
CA GLY A 2 14.49 11.17 3.88
C GLY A 2 13.16 10.78 3.23
N VAL A 3 12.78 11.38 2.09
CA VAL A 3 11.52 11.06 1.38
C VAL A 3 11.49 9.62 0.86
N TYR A 4 12.61 9.11 0.34
CA TYR A 4 12.66 7.74 -0.21
C TYR A 4 12.51 6.69 0.89
N ILE A 5 13.18 6.92 2.03
CA ILE A 5 13.09 6.03 3.20
C ILE A 5 11.67 6.05 3.76
N ARG A 6 11.06 7.23 3.89
CA ARG A 6 9.68 7.39 4.37
C ARG A 6 8.67 6.69 3.44
N MET A 7 8.89 6.76 2.13
CA MET A 7 8.07 6.07 1.14
C MET A 7 8.25 4.55 1.19
N ALA A 8 9.49 4.06 1.34
CA ALA A 8 9.74 2.63 1.54
C ALA A 8 9.07 2.11 2.81
N ILE A 9 9.08 2.88 3.90
CA ILE A 9 8.39 2.53 5.15
C ILE A 9 6.87 2.50 4.95
N TYR A 10 6.28 3.49 4.28
CA TYR A 10 4.84 3.47 3.98
C TYR A 10 4.43 2.27 3.12
N PHE A 11 5.23 1.91 2.12
CA PHE A 11 4.99 0.71 1.32
C PHE A 11 5.10 -0.56 2.16
N ALA A 12 6.13 -0.69 3.00
CA ALA A 12 6.32 -1.83 3.89
C ALA A 12 5.16 -1.97 4.90
N CYS A 13 4.69 -0.86 5.48
CA CYS A 13 3.52 -0.86 6.37
C CYS A 13 2.24 -1.25 5.62
N ALA A 14 2.02 -0.72 4.42
CA ALA A 14 0.86 -1.09 3.60
C ALA A 14 0.88 -2.58 3.22
N TRP A 15 2.05 -3.10 2.85
CA TRP A 15 2.23 -4.53 2.55
C TRP A 15 1.96 -5.41 3.78
N LEU A 16 2.49 -5.04 4.95
CA LEU A 16 2.23 -5.75 6.20
C LEU A 16 0.75 -5.71 6.59
N SER A 17 0.05 -4.59 6.37
CA SER A 17 -1.40 -4.51 6.63
C SER A 17 -2.25 -5.37 5.66
N GLY A 18 -1.71 -5.74 4.50
CA GLY A 18 -2.35 -6.64 3.55
C GLY A 18 -2.25 -8.13 3.94
N GLN A 19 -1.44 -8.47 4.95
CA GLN A 19 -1.38 -9.84 5.50
C GLN A 19 -2.64 -10.14 6.33
N GLY A 20 -3.70 -10.55 5.63
CA GLY A 20 -5.04 -10.80 6.17
C GLY A 20 -6.08 -10.98 5.06
N VAL A 21 -5.69 -10.65 3.82
CA VAL A 21 -6.50 -10.75 2.61
C VAL A 21 -6.85 -12.20 2.24
N ALA A 22 -6.03 -13.18 2.62
CA ALA A 22 -6.26 -14.59 2.39
C ALA A 22 -6.26 -15.34 3.71
N VAL A 23 -7.43 -15.82 4.11
CA VAL A 23 -7.56 -16.74 5.25
C VAL A 23 -7.53 -18.16 4.67
N HIS A 24 -6.44 -18.87 4.95
CA HIS A 24 -6.34 -20.29 4.61
C HIS A 24 -7.02 -21.10 5.72
N ASP A 25 -8.11 -21.79 5.39
CA ASP A 25 -8.73 -22.76 6.28
C ASP A 25 -8.09 -24.14 6.03
N PRO A 26 -7.19 -24.62 6.93
CA PRO A 26 -6.54 -25.90 6.75
C PRO A 26 -7.48 -27.11 6.93
N VAL A 27 -8.68 -26.92 7.47
CA VAL A 27 -9.67 -27.99 7.69
C VAL A 27 -10.53 -28.21 6.44
N ALA A 28 -10.93 -27.13 5.78
CA ALA A 28 -11.74 -27.20 4.56
C ALA A 28 -10.91 -27.24 3.25
N GLY A 29 -9.60 -26.95 3.31
CA GLY A 29 -8.73 -26.90 2.12
C GLY A 29 -9.05 -25.74 1.18
N THR A 30 -9.79 -24.75 1.66
CA THR A 30 -10.24 -23.58 0.88
C THR A 30 -9.46 -22.33 1.25
N ILE A 31 -9.04 -21.59 0.23
CA ILE A 31 -8.46 -20.25 0.39
C ILE A 31 -9.60 -19.23 0.21
N THR A 32 -10.00 -18.58 1.30
CA THR A 32 -11.03 -17.55 1.24
C THR A 32 -10.35 -16.20 1.09
N PHE A 33 -10.53 -15.60 -0.09
CA PHE A 33 -10.09 -14.24 -0.38
C PHE A 33 -11.21 -13.26 -0.02
N GLN A 34 -10.96 -12.36 0.91
CA GLN A 34 -11.91 -11.29 1.20
C GLN A 34 -11.76 -10.18 0.17
N VAL A 35 -12.72 -10.10 -0.76
CA VAL A 35 -12.70 -9.11 -1.86
C VAL A 35 -12.69 -7.68 -1.34
N GLU A 36 -13.38 -7.39 -0.22
CA GLU A 36 -13.32 -6.08 0.44
C GLU A 36 -11.91 -5.78 0.97
N SER A 37 -11.21 -6.75 1.53
CA SER A 37 -9.82 -6.57 1.97
C SER A 37 -8.87 -6.37 0.78
N ILE A 38 -9.11 -7.05 -0.35
CA ILE A 38 -8.36 -6.81 -1.60
C ILE A 38 -8.60 -5.39 -2.10
N ALA A 39 -9.87 -4.95 -2.13
CA ALA A 39 -10.23 -3.61 -2.57
C ALA A 39 -9.62 -2.53 -1.67
N ALA A 40 -9.62 -2.74 -0.34
CA ALA A 40 -8.96 -1.87 0.62
C ALA A 40 -7.43 -1.81 0.42
N ALA A 41 -6.78 -2.96 0.18
CA ALA A 41 -5.35 -3.00 -0.10
C ALA A 41 -4.99 -2.29 -1.42
N LEU A 42 -5.79 -2.49 -2.48
CA LEU A 42 -5.62 -1.83 -3.77
C LEU A 42 -5.83 -0.33 -3.68
N THR A 43 -6.89 0.13 -3.01
CA THR A 43 -7.15 1.56 -2.80
C THR A 43 -6.05 2.21 -1.98
N GLY A 44 -5.55 1.54 -0.94
CA GLY A 44 -4.37 1.99 -0.18
C GLY A 44 -3.12 2.11 -1.05
N PHE A 45 -2.86 1.12 -1.92
CA PHE A 45 -1.73 1.14 -2.84
C PHE A 45 -1.83 2.26 -3.88
N VAL A 46 -3.01 2.46 -4.47
CA VAL A 46 -3.29 3.56 -5.42
C VAL A 46 -3.11 4.92 -4.73
N GLY A 47 -3.64 5.09 -3.51
CA GLY A 47 -3.48 6.32 -2.73
C GLY A 47 -2.01 6.62 -2.42
N TYR A 48 -1.23 5.60 -2.06
CA TYR A 48 0.21 5.72 -1.87
C TYR A 48 0.94 6.15 -3.16
N ALA A 49 0.65 5.48 -4.28
CA ALA A 49 1.26 5.80 -5.57
C ALA A 49 0.95 7.23 -6.04
N LEU A 50 -0.31 7.66 -5.90
CA LEU A 50 -0.72 9.03 -6.21
C LEU A 50 -0.02 10.05 -5.33
N THR A 51 0.09 9.79 -4.02
CA THR A 51 0.79 10.67 -3.08
C THR A 51 2.27 10.80 -3.44
N PHE A 52 2.90 9.69 -3.87
CA PHE A 52 4.28 9.70 -4.33
C PHE A 52 4.44 10.56 -5.58
N ILE A 53 3.61 10.35 -6.61
CA ILE A 53 3.63 11.12 -7.86
C ILE A 53 3.36 12.60 -7.59
N ALA A 54 2.35 12.93 -6.80
CA ALA A 54 2.01 14.29 -6.42
C ALA A 54 3.16 14.99 -5.68
N SER A 55 3.83 14.28 -4.76
CA SER A 55 5.01 14.80 -4.07
C SER A 55 6.16 15.09 -5.04
N ARG A 56 6.36 14.27 -6.08
CA ARG A 56 7.37 14.53 -7.12
C ARG A 56 7.04 15.75 -7.96
N ILE A 57 5.78 15.90 -8.37
CA ILE A 57 5.32 17.06 -9.12
C ILE A 57 5.52 18.33 -8.29
N PHE A 58 5.16 18.31 -7.00
CA PHE A 58 5.38 19.44 -6.10
C PHE A 58 6.86 19.79 -5.94
N LYS A 59 7.73 18.77 -5.83
CA LYS A 59 9.18 18.98 -5.77
C LYS A 59 9.74 19.62 -7.03
N ALA A 60 9.28 19.18 -8.19
CA ALA A 60 9.70 19.73 -9.48
C ALA A 60 9.27 21.19 -9.67
N ARG A 61 8.20 21.62 -8.99
CA ARG A 61 7.69 23.01 -9.02
C ARG A 61 8.31 23.92 -7.94
N GLY A 62 9.41 23.49 -7.32
CA GLY A 62 10.12 24.28 -6.30
C GLY A 62 9.58 24.11 -4.87
N GLY A 63 8.63 23.19 -4.65
CA GLY A 63 8.15 22.84 -3.32
C GLY A 63 9.17 21.99 -2.54
N SER A 64 9.36 22.31 -1.26
CA SER A 64 10.12 21.45 -0.36
C SER A 64 9.24 20.27 0.06
N THR A 65 9.52 19.09 -0.50
CA THR A 65 8.94 17.79 -0.09
C THR A 65 10.00 16.87 0.47
#